data_AF-A0A951IXD9-F1
#
_entry.id   AF-A0A951IXD9-F1
#
_cell.length_a   1.000
_cell.length_b   1.000
_cell.length_c   1.000
_cell.angle_alpha   90.00
_cell.angle_beta   90.00
_cell.angle_gamma   90.00
#
_symmetry.space_group_name_H-M   'P 1'
#
loop_
_entity.id
_entity.type
_entity.pdbx_description
1 polymer ?
#
loop_
_entity_poly.entity_id
_entity_poly.type
_entity_poly.pdbx_seq_one_letter_code
_entity_poly.pdbx_strand_id
1 'polypeptide(L)'
;MLKSSLLIFVILLFCSCSATNTITKLEHQDESMEIFMAKVPDKNFEEIGFIEVRGGLPMGTNTLMNTLVKRAKNDGANGLINVRMDSRGNMLHVSGIAVKFEQAGLSEKIDLSGN
;
A
#
# COMPACT_ATOMS: atom_id res chain seq x y z
N MET A 1 41.18 17.17 -33.94
CA MET A 1 40.00 17.57 -33.15
C MET A 1 38.82 16.60 -33.34
N LEU A 2 39.08 15.28 -33.42
CA LEU A 2 38.05 14.28 -33.79
C LEU A 2 37.60 13.38 -32.62
N LYS A 3 38.26 13.48 -31.45
CA LYS A 3 37.99 12.61 -30.29
C LYS A 3 36.89 13.13 -29.36
N SER A 4 36.62 14.44 -29.38
CA SER A 4 35.61 15.05 -28.49
C SER A 4 34.17 14.94 -29.02
N SER A 5 33.99 14.69 -30.32
CA SER A 5 32.65 14.56 -30.93
C SER A 5 32.04 13.17 -30.69
N LEU A 6 32.87 12.13 -30.55
CA LEU A 6 32.41 10.75 -30.34
C LEU A 6 31.79 10.54 -28.94
N LEU A 7 32.20 11.34 -27.95
CA LEU A 7 31.76 11.19 -26.55
C LEU A 7 30.32 11.71 -26.32
N ILE A 8 29.88 12.68 -27.13
CA ILE A 8 28.53 13.27 -27.04
C ILE A 8 27.46 12.30 -27.57
N PHE A 9 27.79 11.45 -28.55
CA PHE A 9 26.86 10.48 -29.13
C PHE A 9 26.55 9.30 -28.19
N VAL A 10 27.45 8.98 -27.25
CA VAL A 10 27.29 7.86 -26.31
C VAL A 10 26.33 8.20 -25.15
N ILE A 11 26.21 9.48 -24.79
CA ILE A 11 25.40 9.92 -23.64
C ILE A 11 23.90 9.95 -23.97
N LEU A 12 23.52 10.06 -25.25
CA LEU A 12 22.11 10.09 -25.68
C LEU A 12 21.43 8.71 -25.70
N LEU A 13 22.19 7.61 -25.54
CA LEU A 13 21.66 6.23 -25.59
C LEU A 13 21.05 5.73 -24.28
N PHE A 14 21.07 6.52 -23.20
CA PHE A 14 20.50 6.12 -21.90
C PHE A 14 19.13 6.74 -21.59
N CYS A 15 18.54 7.53 -22.49
CA CYS A 15 17.25 8.17 -22.27
C CYS A 15 16.14 7.51 -23.09
N SER A 16 15.81 6.26 -22.75
CA SER A 16 14.58 5.61 -23.21
C SER A 16 13.91 4.89 -22.04
N CYS A 17 13.50 5.67 -21.03
CA CYS A 17 12.38 5.24 -20.19
C CYS A 17 11.13 5.38 -21.04
N SER A 18 10.61 4.26 -21.55
CA SER A 18 9.37 4.21 -22.30
C SER A 18 8.24 4.85 -21.50
N ALA A 19 7.73 5.99 -21.97
CA ALA A 19 6.48 6.56 -21.49
C ALA A 19 5.34 5.62 -21.93
N THR A 20 4.95 4.71 -21.05
CA THR A 20 3.81 3.83 -21.28
C THR A 20 2.53 4.61 -20.96
N ASN A 21 1.79 5.00 -21.99
CA ASN A 21 0.42 5.48 -21.84
C ASN A 21 -0.48 4.28 -21.54
N THR A 22 -1.01 4.20 -20.32
CA THR A 22 -2.17 3.34 -20.01
C THR A 22 -3.31 4.22 -19.51
N ILE A 23 -4.28 4.47 -20.39
CA ILE A 23 -5.61 4.97 -20.04
C ILE A 23 -6.53 3.74 -19.85
N THR A 24 -7.43 3.90 -18.87
CA THR A 24 -8.60 3.08 -18.48
C THR A 24 -8.33 1.66 -17.97
N LYS A 25 -8.65 1.43 -16.67
CA LYS A 25 -9.87 0.72 -16.27
C LYS A 25 -9.94 0.52 -14.74
N LEU A 26 -11.14 0.76 -14.21
CA LEU A 26 -11.66 0.51 -12.85
C LEU A 26 -11.23 1.51 -11.77
N GLU A 27 -11.97 2.62 -11.78
CA GLU A 27 -12.63 3.14 -10.57
C GLU A 27 -13.34 1.97 -9.86
N HIS A 28 -12.56 1.19 -9.10
CA HIS A 28 -13.09 0.45 -7.98
C HIS A 28 -13.22 1.49 -6.87
N GLN A 29 -14.42 1.66 -6.31
CA GLN A 29 -14.60 2.44 -5.09
C GLN A 29 -13.52 2.00 -4.11
N ASP A 30 -12.52 2.86 -3.91
CA ASP A 30 -11.40 2.56 -3.05
C ASP A 30 -11.95 2.61 -1.63
N GLU A 31 -12.42 1.47 -1.12
CA GLU A 31 -12.64 1.32 0.32
C GLU A 31 -11.33 1.76 0.97
N SER A 32 -11.37 2.95 1.58
CA SER A 32 -10.17 3.62 2.06
C SER A 32 -9.55 2.74 3.14
N MET A 33 -8.39 2.17 2.85
CA MET A 33 -7.64 1.34 3.80
C MET A 33 -7.38 2.14 5.07
N GLU A 34 -7.91 1.69 6.20
CA GLU A 34 -7.63 2.31 7.50
C GLU A 34 -6.30 1.79 8.05
N ILE A 35 -5.37 2.69 8.39
CA ILE A 35 -4.02 2.32 8.80
C ILE A 35 -3.74 2.84 10.21
N PHE A 36 -3.45 1.91 11.12
CA PHE A 36 -3.15 2.19 12.51
C PHE A 36 -1.73 1.70 12.84
N MET A 37 -0.82 2.64 13.08
CA MET A 37 0.59 2.31 13.36
C MET A 37 0.79 1.82 14.81
N ALA A 38 0.57 2.70 15.79
CA ALA A 38 0.89 2.42 17.19
C ALA A 38 -0.33 2.08 18.06
N LYS A 39 -1.50 2.63 17.74
CA LYS A 39 -2.71 2.48 18.55
C LYS A 39 -3.67 1.51 17.87
N VAL A 40 -3.97 0.40 18.52
CA VAL A 40 -5.05 -0.49 18.06
C VAL A 40 -6.37 0.29 18.14
N PRO A 41 -7.18 0.28 17.06
CA PRO A 41 -8.46 0.98 17.04
C PRO A 41 -9.44 0.35 18.04
N ASP A 42 -10.30 1.20 18.61
CA ASP A 42 -11.46 0.78 19.41
C ASP A 42 -12.65 0.48 18.47
N LYS A 43 -12.43 -0.48 17.57
CA LYS A 43 -13.41 -0.94 16.58
C LYS A 43 -13.40 -2.46 16.61
N ASN A 44 -14.54 -3.08 16.36
CA ASN A 44 -14.57 -4.52 16.12
C ASN A 44 -13.90 -4.82 14.78
N PHE A 45 -13.03 -5.82 14.78
CA PHE A 45 -12.37 -6.30 13.59
C PHE A 45 -12.13 -7.80 13.66
N GLU A 46 -12.13 -8.42 12.48
CA GLU A 46 -11.63 -9.79 12.30
C GLU A 46 -10.17 -9.71 11.83
N GLU A 47 -9.27 -10.44 12.51
CA GLU A 47 -7.89 -10.57 12.05
C GLU A 47 -7.82 -11.55 10.87
N ILE A 48 -7.31 -11.07 9.74
CA ILE A 48 -7.03 -11.91 8.57
C ILE A 48 -5.66 -12.57 8.75
N GLY A 49 -4.67 -11.81 9.20
CA GLY A 49 -3.36 -12.34 9.53
C GLY A 49 -2.23 -11.33 9.50
N PHE A 50 -1.05 -11.79 9.93
CA PHE A 50 0.18 -11.01 9.86
C PHE A 50 0.73 -10.97 8.43
N ILE A 51 1.05 -9.77 7.96
CA ILE A 51 1.69 -9.56 6.66
C ILE A 51 2.95 -8.71 6.80
N GLU A 52 3.94 -9.00 5.95
CA GLU A 52 5.16 -8.20 5.85
C GLU A 52 5.60 -8.02 4.40
N VAL A 53 6.34 -6.94 4.18
CA VAL A 53 7.04 -6.63 2.95
C VAL A 53 8.47 -6.24 3.28
N ARG A 54 9.42 -6.72 2.48
CA ARG A 54 10.84 -6.41 2.59
C ARG A 54 11.33 -5.74 1.33
N GLY A 55 12.28 -4.82 1.46
CA GLY A 55 13.00 -4.27 0.31
C GLY A 55 14.37 -3.75 0.71
N GLY A 56 15.25 -3.59 -0.27
CA GLY A 56 16.53 -2.92 -0.04
C GLY A 56 16.34 -1.41 0.17
N LEU A 57 17.34 -0.75 0.75
CA LEU A 57 17.44 0.71 0.88
C LEU A 57 17.01 1.55 -0.35
N PRO A 58 17.27 1.16 -1.62
CA PRO A 58 16.78 1.96 -2.75
C PRO A 58 15.26 1.93 -2.93
N MET A 59 14.55 0.94 -2.35
CA MET A 59 13.10 0.99 -2.23
C MET A 59 12.73 1.92 -1.06
N GLY A 60 12.20 3.09 -1.40
CA GLY A 60 11.71 4.03 -0.40
C GLY A 60 10.60 3.42 0.48
N THR A 61 10.50 3.94 1.71
CA THR A 61 9.51 3.54 2.72
C THR A 61 8.07 3.56 2.20
N ASN A 62 7.72 4.57 1.39
CA ASN A 62 6.41 4.70 0.76
C ASN A 62 6.11 3.54 -0.21
N THR A 63 7.11 3.05 -0.95
CA THR A 63 6.94 1.91 -1.87
C THR A 63 6.63 0.64 -1.10
N LEU A 64 7.31 0.42 0.02
CA LEU A 64 7.07 -0.74 0.89
C LEU A 64 5.70 -0.66 1.55
N MET A 65 5.32 0.51 2.04
CA MET A 65 3.99 0.74 2.62
C MET A 65 2.87 0.51 1.60
N ASN A 66 3.02 1.04 0.38
CA ASN A 66 2.05 0.82 -0.70
C ASN A 66 1.94 -0.65 -1.09
N THR A 67 3.05 -1.37 -1.07
CA THR A 67 3.06 -2.82 -1.32
C THR A 67 2.36 -3.58 -0.21
N LEU A 68 2.56 -3.19 1.05
CA LEU A 68 1.88 -3.78 2.20
C LEU A 68 0.36 -3.56 2.12
N VAL A 69 -0.07 -2.34 1.80
CA VAL A 69 -1.49 -2.00 1.59
C VAL A 69 -2.10 -2.82 0.45
N LYS A 70 -1.40 -2.93 -0.69
CA LYS A 70 -1.88 -3.76 -1.81
C LYS A 70 -2.04 -5.22 -1.41
N ARG A 71 -1.09 -5.77 -0.65
CA ARG A 71 -1.17 -7.14 -0.14
C ARG A 71 -2.38 -7.31 0.79
N ALA A 72 -2.57 -6.39 1.73
CA ALA A 72 -3.73 -6.40 2.63
C ALA A 72 -5.06 -6.40 1.84
N LYS A 73 -5.19 -5.54 0.83
CA LYS A 73 -6.39 -5.50 -0.04
C LYS A 73 -6.61 -6.81 -0.80
N ASN A 74 -5.54 -7.41 -1.33
CA ASN A 74 -5.62 -8.69 -2.02
C ASN A 74 -6.07 -9.82 -1.08
N ASP A 75 -5.72 -9.72 0.20
CA ASP A 75 -6.13 -10.66 1.25
C ASP A 75 -7.56 -10.35 1.77
N GLY A 76 -8.25 -9.34 1.22
CA GLY A 76 -9.62 -8.96 1.58
C GLY A 76 -9.73 -8.05 2.80
N ALA A 77 -8.62 -7.44 3.22
CA ALA A 77 -8.58 -6.49 4.34
C ALA A 77 -9.07 -5.11 3.91
N ASN A 78 -9.77 -4.43 4.82
CA ASN A 78 -10.05 -2.98 4.73
C ASN A 78 -9.25 -2.18 5.79
N GLY A 79 -8.41 -2.87 6.57
CA GLY A 79 -7.63 -2.29 7.64
C GLY A 79 -6.24 -2.90 7.82
N LEU A 80 -5.33 -2.09 8.35
CA LEU A 80 -4.03 -2.51 8.86
C LEU A 80 -3.83 -1.96 10.27
N ILE A 81 -3.49 -2.82 11.22
CA ILE A 81 -3.18 -2.43 12.60
C ILE A 81 -1.77 -2.85 12.99
N ASN A 82 -1.24 -2.21 14.03
CA ASN A 82 0.11 -2.47 14.57
C ASN A 82 1.19 -2.40 13.48
N VAL A 83 1.06 -1.42 12.56
CA VAL A 83 2.01 -1.26 11.46
C VAL A 83 3.35 -0.76 11.99
N ARG A 84 4.42 -1.48 11.67
CA ARG A 84 5.79 -1.19 12.10
C ARG A 84 6.72 -1.14 10.92
N MET A 85 7.78 -0.35 11.07
CA MET A 85 8.86 -0.26 10.12
C MET A 85 10.18 -0.50 10.85
N ASP A 86 10.90 -1.52 10.41
CA ASP A 86 12.18 -1.90 10.98
C ASP A 86 13.26 -1.86 9.89
N SER A 87 14.47 -1.42 10.26
CA SER A 87 15.66 -1.57 9.43
C SER A 87 16.54 -2.67 10.00
N ARG A 88 16.92 -3.64 9.15
CA ARG A 88 17.84 -4.72 9.50
C ARG A 88 19.00 -4.71 8.51
N GLY A 89 20.09 -4.04 8.89
CA GLY A 89 21.21 -3.77 7.98
C GLY A 89 20.77 -2.90 6.81
N ASN A 90 20.99 -3.38 5.58
CA ASN A 90 20.62 -2.66 4.35
C ASN A 90 19.19 -2.96 3.84
N MET A 91 18.39 -3.69 4.63
CA MET A 91 17.01 -4.02 4.31
C MET A 91 16.04 -3.23 5.19
N LEU A 92 14.98 -2.74 4.57
CA LEU A 92 13.81 -2.18 5.21
C LEU A 92 12.70 -3.22 5.22
N HIS A 93 12.02 -3.31 6.36
CA HIS A 93 10.91 -4.20 6.61
C HIS A 93 9.73 -3.35 7.02
N VAL A 94 8.56 -3.60 6.43
CA VAL A 94 7.29 -3.03 6.87
C VAL A 94 6.35 -4.18 7.12
N SER A 95 5.75 -4.22 8.31
CA SER A 95 4.86 -5.29 8.73
C SER A 95 3.62 -4.73 9.40
N GLY A 96 2.54 -5.48 9.41
CA GLY A 96 1.31 -5.16 10.13
C GLY A 96 0.38 -6.36 10.20
N ILE A 97 -0.73 -6.19 10.90
CA ILE A 97 -1.81 -7.17 10.96
C ILE A 97 -2.91 -6.67 10.02
N ALA A 98 -3.20 -7.46 8.99
CA ALA A 98 -4.33 -7.22 8.10
C ALA A 98 -5.62 -7.59 8.80
N VAL A 99 -6.58 -6.67 8.80
CA VAL A 99 -7.86 -6.84 9.49
C VAL A 99 -9.02 -6.43 8.60
N LYS A 100 -10.19 -6.98 8.91
CA LYS A 100 -11.47 -6.57 8.35
C LYS A 100 -12.30 -5.92 9.45
N PHE A 101 -12.42 -4.60 9.41
CA PHE A 101 -13.34 -3.86 10.25
C PHE A 101 -14.77 -4.17 9.86
N GLU A 102 -15.60 -4.40 10.87
CA GLU A 102 -17.05 -4.40 10.68
C GLU A 102 -17.45 -2.99 10.23
N GLN A 103 -18.10 -2.88 9.06
CA GLN A 103 -18.67 -1.60 8.66
C GLN A 103 -19.69 -1.21 9.73
N ALA A 104 -19.55 -0.02 10.31
CA ALA A 104 -20.54 0.55 11.23
C ALA A 104 -21.83 0.88 10.45
N GLY A 105 -22.57 -0.17 10.07
CA GLY A 105 -23.82 -0.09 9.34
C GLY A 105 -24.99 -0.32 10.29
N LEU A 106 -25.71 0.75 10.62
CA LEU A 106 -27.16 0.76 10.83
C LEU A 106 -27.76 -0.43 11.61
N SER A 107 -27.35 -0.66 12.84
CA SER A 107 -28.10 -1.49 13.79
C SER A 107 -29.17 -0.70 14.55
N GLU A 108 -29.83 0.26 13.89
CA GLU A 108 -31.00 0.96 14.46
C GLU A 108 -32.10 1.14 13.39
N LYS A 109 -32.52 0.03 12.75
CA LYS A 109 -33.92 -0.10 12.37
C LYS A 109 -34.66 -0.65 13.58
N ILE A 110 -34.97 0.22 14.54
CA ILE A 110 -36.11 -0.06 15.42
C ILE A 110 -37.35 0.18 14.57
N ASP A 111 -37.96 -0.92 14.13
CA ASP A 111 -39.34 -0.93 13.68
C ASP A 111 -40.21 -0.27 14.76
N LEU A 112 -40.73 0.92 14.44
CA LEU A 112 -41.94 1.43 15.08
C LEU A 112 -43.09 1.29 14.07
N SER A 113 -43.37 0.03 13.72
CA SER A 113 -44.73 -0.36 13.35
C SER A 113 -45.47 -0.67 14.65
N GLY A 114 -46.44 0.17 15.00
CA GLY A 114 -47.45 -0.11 16.04
C GLY A 114 -47.41 0.83 17.24
N ASN A 115 -48.15 1.94 17.16
CA ASN A 115 -49.48 2.04 17.79
C ASN A 115 -50.23 3.28 17.28
#